data_AF-A0A8T4W2P0-F1
#
_entry.id   AF-A0A8T4W2P0-F1
#
_cell.length_a   1.000
_cell.length_b   1.000
_cell.length_c   1.000
_cell.angle_alpha   90.00
_cell.angle_beta   90.00
_cell.angle_gamma   90.00
#
_symmetry.space_group_name_H-M   'P 1'
#
loop_
_entity.id
_entity.type
_entity.pdbx_description
1 polymer ?
#
loop_
_entity_poly.entity_id
_entity_poly.type
_entity_poly.pdbx_seq_one_letter_code
_entity_poly.pdbx_strand_id
1 'polypeptide(L)'
;YSKALIETARETARNNVGVLASKVRAGWDILSVEPSASVMFQEDYNDLLSGPNVQTVADNTYSVFEYLDVFGLEENLDVRDSEETVTYHGNCIHKGTGRDTHVTEVLERLGFAVDELDSTCCGMAGSFGYEAEHYSMSTTLMSLLEGQIESSPGDDVVVTGASCTMQIGDMPSREAKPDHAVTRLAELLR
;
A
#
# COMPACT_ATOMS: atom_id res chain seq x y z
N TYR A 1 10.34 11.66 0.20
CA TYR A 1 10.25 12.81 1.15
C TYR A 1 9.54 13.98 0.48
N SER A 2 8.34 14.36 0.95
CA SER A 2 7.47 15.36 0.29
C SER A 2 7.88 16.84 0.50
N LYS A 3 8.84 17.12 1.38
CA LYS A 3 9.27 18.49 1.76
C LYS A 3 10.68 18.86 1.29
N ALA A 4 11.16 18.23 0.22
CA ALA A 4 12.50 18.46 -0.36
C ALA A 4 13.68 18.27 0.62
N LEU A 5 13.48 17.50 1.71
CA LEU A 5 14.51 17.19 2.71
C LEU A 5 15.42 16.06 2.22
N ILE A 6 16.06 16.26 1.07
CA ILE A 6 16.82 15.22 0.35
C ILE A 6 18.03 14.73 1.15
N GLU A 7 18.72 15.60 1.88
CA GLU A 7 19.84 15.16 2.72
C GLU A 7 19.40 14.30 3.89
N THR A 8 18.30 14.67 4.56
CA THR A 8 17.68 13.84 5.60
C THR A 8 17.22 12.50 5.05
N ALA A 9 16.68 12.50 3.83
CA ALA A 9 16.31 11.28 3.12
C ALA A 9 17.50 10.37 2.88
N ARG A 10 18.59 10.93 2.37
CA ARG A 10 19.81 10.19 2.08
C ARG A 10 20.46 9.64 3.34
N GLU A 11 20.49 10.40 4.43
CA GLU A 11 21.02 9.94 5.72
C GLU A 11 20.18 8.79 6.28
N THR A 12 18.84 8.92 6.26
CA THR A 12 17.92 7.87 6.70
C THR A 12 18.09 6.61 5.86
N ALA A 13 18.21 6.76 4.54
CA ALA A 13 18.47 5.65 3.64
C ALA A 13 19.78 4.94 3.95
N ARG A 14 20.88 5.68 4.22
CA ARG A 14 22.17 5.09 4.58
C ARG A 14 22.08 4.29 5.87
N ASN A 15 21.40 4.84 6.87
CA ASN A 15 21.20 4.16 8.14
C ASN A 15 20.41 2.86 7.95
N ASN A 16 19.27 2.93 7.26
CA ASN A 16 18.41 1.77 7.04
C ASN A 16 19.12 0.68 6.24
N VAL A 17 19.77 1.03 5.13
CA VAL A 17 20.56 0.06 4.33
C VAL A 17 21.71 -0.52 5.13
N GLY A 18 22.41 0.30 5.91
CA GLY A 18 23.52 -0.14 6.77
C GLY A 18 23.12 -1.20 7.78
N VAL A 19 21.92 -1.07 8.36
CA VAL A 19 21.36 -2.05 9.31
C VAL A 19 20.81 -3.28 8.58
N LEU A 20 19.95 -3.07 7.60
CA LEU A 20 19.13 -4.11 7.00
C LEU A 20 19.93 -5.04 6.07
N ALA A 21 20.93 -4.55 5.35
CA ALA A 21 21.68 -5.36 4.39
C ALA A 21 22.37 -6.58 5.04
N SER A 22 22.78 -6.46 6.32
CA SER A 22 23.35 -7.59 7.07
C SER A 22 22.32 -8.67 7.40
N LYS A 23 21.08 -8.27 7.71
CA LYS A 23 19.95 -9.18 7.98
C LYS A 23 19.51 -9.88 6.70
N VAL A 24 19.40 -9.15 5.60
CA VAL A 24 19.06 -9.73 4.29
C VAL A 24 20.08 -10.78 3.87
N ARG A 25 21.39 -10.49 4.00
CA ARG A 25 22.43 -11.49 3.75
C ARG A 25 22.39 -12.72 4.67
N ALA A 26 21.74 -12.60 5.82
CA ALA A 26 21.48 -13.72 6.72
C ALA A 26 20.20 -14.50 6.36
N GLY A 27 19.55 -14.18 5.24
CA GLY A 27 18.38 -14.87 4.71
C GLY A 27 17.04 -14.30 5.19
N TRP A 28 16.99 -13.01 5.54
CA TRP A 28 15.76 -12.35 5.99
C TRP A 28 15.18 -11.48 4.88
N ASP A 29 13.86 -11.54 4.70
CA ASP A 29 13.14 -10.57 3.87
C ASP A 29 12.60 -9.41 4.71
N ILE A 30 12.35 -8.28 4.04
CA ILE A 30 11.81 -7.07 4.64
C ILE A 30 10.37 -6.91 4.15
N LEU A 31 9.41 -7.03 5.06
CA LEU A 31 8.00 -6.87 4.76
C LEU A 31 7.48 -5.56 5.35
N SER A 32 6.71 -4.81 4.56
CA SER A 32 6.02 -3.61 5.00
C SER A 32 4.51 -3.72 4.81
N VAL A 33 3.74 -3.34 5.84
CA VAL A 33 2.28 -3.18 5.74
C VAL A 33 1.93 -1.93 4.94
N GLU A 34 2.74 -0.87 5.07
CA GLU A 34 2.59 0.35 4.30
C GLU A 34 3.31 0.19 2.95
N PRO A 35 2.60 0.10 1.81
CA PRO A 35 3.23 -0.16 0.52
C PRO A 35 4.13 0.99 0.06
N SER A 36 3.82 2.23 0.46
CA SER A 36 4.72 3.35 0.16
C SER A 36 6.09 3.19 0.82
N ALA A 37 6.16 2.52 1.98
CA ALA A 37 7.43 2.22 2.64
C ALA A 37 8.21 1.08 1.96
N SER A 38 7.57 0.06 1.37
CA SER A 38 8.30 -0.94 0.58
C SER A 38 8.87 -0.30 -0.69
N VAL A 39 8.07 0.50 -1.39
CA VAL A 39 8.50 1.23 -2.60
C VAL A 39 9.69 2.16 -2.31
N MET A 40 9.73 2.80 -1.13
CA MET A 40 10.91 3.61 -0.73
C MET A 40 12.23 2.82 -0.77
N PHE A 41 12.22 1.54 -0.40
CA PHE A 41 13.41 0.69 -0.47
C PHE A 41 13.66 0.17 -1.90
N GLN A 42 12.59 -0.20 -2.61
CA GLN A 42 12.64 -0.81 -3.94
C GLN A 42 13.11 0.20 -5.01
N GLU A 43 12.64 1.46 -4.95
CA GLU A 43 12.85 2.49 -5.97
C GLU A 43 13.64 3.68 -5.39
N ASP A 44 13.05 4.47 -4.48
CA ASP A 44 13.58 5.77 -4.05
C ASP A 44 15.01 5.70 -3.48
N TYR A 45 15.35 4.64 -2.75
CA TYR A 45 16.70 4.49 -2.18
C TYR A 45 17.78 4.29 -3.25
N ASN A 46 17.43 3.73 -4.42
CA ASN A 46 18.34 3.59 -5.56
C ASN A 46 18.63 4.94 -6.24
N ASP A 47 17.73 5.91 -6.13
CA ASP A 47 17.98 7.28 -6.60
C ASP A 47 18.85 8.07 -5.62
N LEU A 48 18.79 7.74 -4.32
CA LEU A 48 19.51 8.46 -3.28
C LEU A 48 20.92 7.92 -3.01
N LEU A 49 21.13 6.62 -3.21
CA LEU A 49 22.32 5.87 -2.86
C LEU A 49 22.74 4.92 -3.98
N SER A 50 23.96 4.41 -3.90
CA SER A 50 24.45 3.40 -4.83
C SER A 50 25.26 2.34 -4.10
N GLY A 51 25.29 1.12 -4.66
CA GLY A 51 26.12 0.02 -4.18
C GLY A 51 25.34 -1.25 -3.90
N PRO A 52 26.06 -2.38 -3.69
CA PRO A 52 25.44 -3.70 -3.62
C PRO A 52 24.50 -3.88 -2.42
N ASN A 53 24.75 -3.18 -1.31
CA ASN A 53 23.87 -3.24 -0.14
C ASN A 53 22.49 -2.61 -0.42
N VAL A 54 22.44 -1.56 -1.25
CA VAL A 54 21.17 -0.90 -1.61
C VAL A 54 20.33 -1.86 -2.43
N GLN A 55 20.93 -2.46 -3.47
CA GLN A 55 20.29 -3.46 -4.33
C GLN A 55 19.86 -4.69 -3.52
N THR A 56 20.72 -5.22 -2.65
CA THR A 56 20.38 -6.35 -1.77
C THR A 56 19.13 -6.05 -0.93
N VAL A 57 19.04 -4.84 -0.36
CA VAL A 57 17.87 -4.46 0.45
C VAL A 57 16.65 -4.27 -0.44
N ALA A 58 16.78 -3.59 -1.58
CA ALA A 58 15.69 -3.37 -2.54
C ALA A 58 15.09 -4.69 -3.03
N ASP A 59 15.93 -5.62 -3.47
CA ASP A 59 15.54 -6.92 -4.05
C ASP A 59 14.85 -7.86 -3.07
N ASN A 60 14.99 -7.61 -1.75
CA ASN A 60 14.41 -8.44 -0.68
C ASN A 60 13.45 -7.63 0.20
N THR A 61 12.91 -6.53 -0.34
CA THR A 61 11.84 -5.76 0.31
C THR A 61 10.55 -5.91 -0.47
N TYR A 62 9.45 -6.13 0.26
CA TYR A 62 8.14 -6.39 -0.31
C TYR A 62 7.05 -5.70 0.50
N SER A 63 5.94 -5.33 -0.16
CA SER A 63 4.68 -5.17 0.57
C SER A 63 4.16 -6.54 1.03
N VAL A 64 3.25 -6.60 2.00
CA VAL A 64 2.72 -7.89 2.48
C VAL A 64 2.08 -8.71 1.35
N PHE A 65 1.26 -8.07 0.51
CA PHE A 65 0.57 -8.77 -0.58
C PHE A 65 1.51 -9.13 -1.73
N GLU A 66 2.50 -8.28 -2.04
CA GLU A 66 3.57 -8.63 -2.97
C GLU A 66 4.36 -9.85 -2.49
N TYR A 67 4.65 -9.95 -1.19
CA TYR A 67 5.34 -11.11 -0.62
C TYR A 67 4.49 -12.38 -0.68
N LEU A 68 3.17 -12.28 -0.45
CA LEU A 68 2.28 -13.42 -0.59
C LEU A 68 2.29 -13.92 -2.04
N ASP A 69 2.06 -13.03 -3.00
CA ASP A 69 1.97 -13.38 -4.42
C ASP A 69 3.29 -13.94 -4.99
N VAL A 70 4.40 -13.22 -4.78
CA VAL A 70 5.72 -13.60 -5.33
C VAL A 70 6.16 -15.00 -4.89
N PHE A 71 5.78 -15.39 -3.67
CA PHE A 71 6.18 -16.67 -3.07
C PHE A 71 5.04 -17.71 -3.01
N GLY A 72 3.85 -17.39 -3.53
CA GLY A 72 2.68 -18.29 -3.51
C GLY A 72 2.29 -18.70 -2.09
N LEU A 73 2.43 -17.81 -1.11
CA LEU A 73 2.22 -18.15 0.30
C LEU A 73 0.75 -18.16 0.68
N GLU A 74 -0.10 -17.48 -0.08
CA GLU A 74 -1.54 -17.47 0.08
C GLU A 74 -2.15 -18.89 -0.02
N GLU A 75 -1.56 -19.77 -0.82
CA GLU A 75 -1.99 -21.17 -0.95
C GLU A 75 -1.87 -21.97 0.36
N ASN A 76 -0.99 -21.52 1.27
CA ASN A 76 -0.74 -22.19 2.54
C ASN A 76 -1.55 -21.57 3.70
N LEU A 77 -2.36 -20.54 3.44
CA LEU A 77 -3.20 -19.90 4.44
C LEU A 77 -4.48 -20.71 4.65
N ASP A 78 -4.79 -21.07 5.90
CA ASP A 78 -6.10 -21.62 6.26
C ASP A 78 -7.08 -20.46 6.42
N VAL A 79 -7.73 -20.10 5.31
CA VAL A 79 -8.76 -19.06 5.27
C VAL A 79 -10.16 -19.68 5.24
N ARG A 80 -11.14 -18.97 5.81
CA ARG A 80 -12.55 -19.25 5.53
C ARG A 80 -12.87 -18.88 4.09
N ASP A 81 -13.68 -19.70 3.41
CA ASP A 81 -14.22 -19.36 2.11
C ASP A 81 -14.99 -18.03 2.21
N SER A 82 -14.75 -17.15 1.24
CA SER A 82 -15.45 -15.88 1.08
C SER A 82 -16.00 -15.82 -0.34
N GLU A 83 -17.26 -15.41 -0.48
CA GLU A 83 -17.84 -14.99 -1.77
C GLU A 83 -18.12 -13.47 -1.75
N GLU A 84 -17.49 -12.75 -0.82
CA GLU A 84 -17.69 -11.32 -0.62
C GLU A 84 -17.14 -10.53 -1.81
N THR A 85 -17.86 -9.48 -2.22
CA THR A 85 -17.34 -8.52 -3.20
C THR A 85 -16.72 -7.35 -2.45
N VAL A 86 -15.48 -7.00 -2.76
CA VAL A 86 -14.79 -5.86 -2.13
C VAL A 86 -14.50 -4.78 -3.16
N THR A 87 -14.80 -3.54 -2.80
CA THR A 87 -14.35 -2.35 -3.53
C THR A 87 -12.91 -2.08 -3.16
N TYR A 88 -11.99 -2.14 -4.13
CA TYR A 88 -10.56 -1.94 -3.87
C TYR A 88 -10.08 -0.58 -4.38
N HIS A 89 -9.45 0.19 -3.48
CA HIS A 89 -8.68 1.38 -3.85
C HIS A 89 -7.18 1.14 -3.63
N GLY A 90 -6.45 0.96 -4.73
CA GLY A 90 -4.99 0.82 -4.73
C GLY A 90 -4.27 2.10 -4.31
N ASN A 91 -3.20 1.95 -3.52
CA ASN A 91 -2.33 3.05 -3.11
C ASN A 91 -1.65 3.70 -4.33
N CYS A 92 -1.65 5.03 -4.42
CA CYS A 92 -1.13 5.74 -5.59
C CYS A 92 0.36 5.51 -5.86
N ILE A 93 1.20 5.34 -4.82
CA ILE A 93 2.64 5.07 -5.00
C ILE A 93 2.84 3.64 -5.50
N HIS A 94 2.11 2.69 -4.93
CA HIS A 94 2.16 1.28 -5.33
C HIS A 94 1.71 1.10 -6.79
N LYS A 95 0.62 1.78 -7.19
CA LYS A 95 0.14 1.92 -8.58
C LYS A 95 1.16 2.51 -9.52
N GLY A 96 1.78 3.62 -9.12
CA GLY A 96 2.80 4.29 -9.92
C GLY A 96 3.98 3.39 -10.27
N THR A 97 4.21 2.34 -9.45
CA THR A 97 5.25 1.33 -9.65
C THR A 97 4.74 0.00 -10.21
N GLY A 98 3.44 -0.11 -10.54
CA GLY A 98 2.81 -1.31 -11.09
C GLY A 98 2.80 -2.53 -10.17
N ARG A 99 2.79 -2.32 -8.85
CA ARG A 99 2.89 -3.39 -7.83
C ARG A 99 1.60 -3.61 -7.05
N ASP A 100 0.59 -2.78 -7.27
CA ASP A 100 -0.71 -2.91 -6.60
C ASP A 100 -1.53 -4.11 -7.07
N THR A 101 -1.26 -4.63 -8.27
CA THR A 101 -1.90 -5.86 -8.80
C THR A 101 -1.69 -7.07 -7.89
N HIS A 102 -0.58 -7.13 -7.14
CA HIS A 102 -0.36 -8.18 -6.15
C HIS A 102 -1.48 -8.27 -5.11
N VAL A 103 -2.12 -7.14 -4.80
CA VAL A 103 -3.22 -7.11 -3.83
C VAL A 103 -4.48 -7.71 -4.43
N THR A 104 -4.84 -7.32 -5.64
CA THR A 104 -6.04 -7.81 -6.31
C THR A 104 -5.90 -9.30 -6.63
N GLU A 105 -4.77 -9.73 -7.19
CA GLU A 105 -4.50 -11.14 -7.52
C GLU A 105 -4.60 -12.07 -6.31
N VAL A 106 -4.00 -11.68 -5.17
CA VAL A 106 -4.05 -12.50 -3.95
C VAL A 106 -5.47 -12.53 -3.37
N LEU A 107 -6.18 -11.40 -3.34
CA LEU A 107 -7.57 -11.38 -2.85
C LEU A 107 -8.48 -12.26 -3.73
N GLU A 108 -8.34 -12.20 -5.05
CA GLU A 108 -9.09 -13.05 -5.98
C GLU A 108 -8.77 -14.54 -5.78
N ARG A 109 -7.50 -14.91 -5.60
CA ARG A 109 -7.09 -16.29 -5.30
C ARG A 109 -7.64 -16.80 -3.96
N LEU A 110 -7.89 -15.90 -3.01
CA LEU A 110 -8.53 -16.20 -1.73
C LEU A 110 -10.07 -16.22 -1.79
N GLY A 111 -10.66 -16.04 -2.97
CA GLY A 111 -12.10 -16.19 -3.23
C GLY A 111 -12.89 -14.90 -3.30
N PHE A 112 -12.28 -13.73 -3.07
CA PHE A 112 -13.00 -12.47 -3.20
C PHE A 112 -13.34 -12.15 -4.66
N ALA A 113 -14.51 -11.55 -4.88
CA ALA A 113 -14.73 -10.76 -6.09
C ALA A 113 -14.18 -9.34 -5.85
N VAL A 114 -13.20 -8.91 -6.63
CA VAL A 114 -12.57 -7.60 -6.42
C VAL A 114 -13.06 -6.61 -7.47
N ASP A 115 -13.74 -5.55 -7.04
CA ASP A 115 -14.02 -4.38 -7.88
C ASP A 115 -12.91 -3.36 -7.68
N GLU A 116 -11.86 -3.47 -8.50
CA GLU A 116 -10.74 -2.53 -8.51
C GLU A 116 -11.15 -1.19 -9.14
N LEU A 117 -11.12 -0.13 -8.33
CA LEU A 117 -11.48 1.21 -8.79
C LEU A 117 -10.36 1.79 -9.66
N ASP A 118 -10.73 2.23 -10.89
CA ASP A 118 -9.91 3.08 -11.77
C ASP A 118 -9.78 4.52 -11.19
N SER A 119 -9.15 4.57 -10.04
CA SER A 119 -8.93 5.73 -9.19
C SER A 119 -7.45 6.07 -9.22
N THR A 120 -7.09 7.35 -9.12
CA THR A 120 -5.66 7.73 -9.13
C THR A 120 -5.09 7.82 -7.72
N CYS A 121 -5.66 8.67 -6.86
CA CYS A 121 -5.16 8.94 -5.51
C CYS A 121 -6.31 9.35 -4.60
N CYS A 122 -6.21 9.08 -3.29
CA CYS A 122 -7.17 9.54 -2.29
C CYS A 122 -7.06 11.06 -1.98
N GLY A 123 -5.95 11.70 -2.38
CA GLY A 123 -5.71 13.13 -2.16
C GLY A 123 -4.97 13.48 -0.87
N MET A 124 -4.69 12.50 0.01
CA MET A 124 -4.13 12.78 1.33
C MET A 124 -2.59 12.78 1.40
N ALA A 125 -1.93 11.76 0.84
CA ALA A 125 -0.46 11.62 0.74
C ALA A 125 0.33 12.22 1.93
N GLY A 126 0.23 11.59 3.11
CA GLY A 126 0.83 12.11 4.34
C GLY A 126 0.11 13.35 4.88
N SER A 127 0.83 14.46 5.08
CA SER A 127 0.26 15.74 5.51
C SER A 127 -0.30 16.59 4.37
N PHE A 128 -0.05 16.20 3.12
CA PHE A 128 -0.37 17.00 1.94
C PHE A 128 -1.83 17.45 1.94
N GLY A 129 -2.77 16.54 2.19
CA GLY A 129 -4.19 16.86 2.18
C GLY A 129 -4.68 17.74 3.34
N TYR A 130 -3.88 17.93 4.39
CA TYR A 130 -4.18 18.85 5.50
C TYR A 130 -3.58 20.24 5.31
N GLU A 131 -2.70 20.44 4.33
CA GLU A 131 -2.07 21.73 4.11
C GLU A 131 -3.04 22.69 3.42
N ALA A 132 -3.18 23.90 3.96
CA ALA A 132 -4.17 24.87 3.48
C ALA A 132 -4.05 25.17 1.98
N GLU A 133 -2.83 25.15 1.44
CA GLU A 133 -2.52 25.37 0.03
C GLU A 133 -2.96 24.20 -0.89
N HIS A 134 -3.20 23.03 -0.31
CA HIS A 134 -3.46 21.78 -1.02
C HIS A 134 -4.84 21.19 -0.70
N TYR A 135 -5.50 21.70 0.34
CA TYR A 135 -6.77 21.21 0.83
C TYR A 135 -7.84 21.13 -0.26
N SER A 136 -8.00 22.17 -1.08
CA SER A 136 -8.99 22.18 -2.17
C SER A 136 -8.75 21.06 -3.20
N MET A 137 -7.49 20.75 -3.50
CA MET A 137 -7.14 19.67 -4.42
C MET A 137 -7.37 18.30 -3.76
N SER A 138 -7.00 18.15 -2.49
CA SER A 138 -7.27 16.94 -1.70
C SER A 138 -8.77 16.64 -1.65
N THR A 139 -9.61 17.63 -1.35
CA THR A 139 -11.08 17.48 -1.35
C THR A 139 -11.61 17.12 -2.74
N THR A 140 -11.05 17.70 -3.80
CA THR A 140 -11.47 17.38 -5.18
C THR A 140 -11.17 15.93 -5.54
N LEU A 141 -9.96 15.45 -5.23
CA LEU A 141 -9.57 14.05 -5.46
C LEU A 141 -10.43 13.10 -4.64
N MET A 142 -10.73 13.44 -3.39
CA MET A 142 -11.62 12.65 -2.54
C MET A 142 -13.04 12.61 -3.11
N SER A 143 -13.61 13.73 -3.56
CA SER A 143 -14.96 13.73 -4.12
C SER A 143 -15.09 12.86 -5.38
N LEU A 144 -14.04 12.79 -6.21
CA LEU A 144 -14.00 11.87 -7.35
C LEU A 144 -13.95 10.41 -6.90
N LEU A 145 -13.11 10.10 -5.90
CA LEU A 145 -13.00 8.76 -5.35
C LEU A 145 -14.28 8.31 -4.62
N GLU A 146 -14.95 9.22 -3.90
CA GLU A 146 -16.22 8.97 -3.24
C GLU A 146 -17.28 8.51 -4.25
N GLY A 147 -17.44 9.22 -5.37
CA GLY A 147 -18.39 8.80 -6.41
C GLY A 147 -18.09 7.43 -7.03
N GLN A 148 -16.81 7.06 -7.12
CA GLN A 148 -16.39 5.73 -7.58
C GLN A 148 -16.70 4.65 -6.55
N ILE A 149 -16.40 4.90 -5.26
CA ILE A 149 -16.73 4.00 -4.16
C ILE A 149 -18.24 3.77 -4.09
N GLU A 150 -19.05 4.83 -4.14
CA GLU A 150 -20.52 4.73 -4.07
C GLU A 150 -21.14 4.02 -5.28
N SER A 151 -20.45 4.00 -6.42
CA SER A 151 -20.91 3.30 -7.63
C SER A 151 -20.46 1.84 -7.70
N SER A 152 -19.56 1.41 -6.81
CA SER A 152 -19.04 0.05 -6.75
C SER A 152 -20.11 -0.93 -6.24
N PRO A 153 -20.17 -2.16 -6.77
CA PRO A 153 -21.02 -3.21 -6.23
C PRO A 153 -20.45 -3.89 -4.96
N GLY A 154 -19.26 -3.50 -4.50
CA GLY A 154 -18.61 -4.10 -3.34
C GLY A 154 -19.33 -3.81 -2.02
N ASP A 155 -19.36 -4.81 -1.15
CA ASP A 155 -19.99 -4.74 0.17
C ASP A 155 -19.14 -3.89 1.14
N ASP A 156 -17.82 -4.03 1.03
CA ASP A 156 -16.82 -3.36 1.87
C ASP A 156 -15.76 -2.66 1.02
N VAL A 157 -15.17 -1.59 1.56
CA VAL A 157 -14.05 -0.88 0.93
C VAL A 157 -12.75 -1.33 1.55
N VAL A 158 -11.87 -1.86 0.70
CA VAL A 158 -10.52 -2.30 1.05
C VAL A 158 -9.51 -1.33 0.44
N VAL A 159 -8.52 -0.94 1.25
CA VAL A 159 -7.47 -0.01 0.83
C VAL A 159 -6.09 -0.57 1.16
N THR A 160 -5.08 0.03 0.55
CA THR A 160 -3.69 -0.12 1.00
C THR A 160 -3.08 1.22 1.38
N GLY A 161 -2.40 1.24 2.53
CA GLY A 161 -1.71 2.40 3.08
C GLY A 161 -2.56 3.33 3.97
N ALA A 162 -1.92 3.88 4.98
CA ALA A 162 -2.56 4.61 6.07
C ALA A 162 -3.24 5.90 5.63
N SER A 163 -2.68 6.62 4.66
CA SER A 163 -3.28 7.87 4.14
C SER A 163 -4.63 7.61 3.46
N CYS A 164 -4.75 6.51 2.70
CA CYS A 164 -6.01 6.12 2.07
C CYS A 164 -7.04 5.71 3.13
N THR A 165 -6.63 4.93 4.13
CA THR A 165 -7.50 4.53 5.26
C THR A 165 -8.08 5.73 6.00
N MET A 166 -7.26 6.73 6.31
CA MET A 166 -7.73 7.94 7.00
C MET A 166 -8.67 8.75 6.12
N GLN A 167 -8.27 9.00 4.87
CA GLN A 167 -9.00 9.90 3.98
C GLN A 167 -10.39 9.39 3.59
N ILE A 168 -10.50 8.10 3.25
CA ILE A 168 -11.80 7.45 2.99
C ILE A 168 -12.58 7.28 4.30
N GLY A 169 -11.89 7.06 5.42
CA GLY A 169 -12.51 6.95 6.74
C GLY A 169 -13.12 8.26 7.26
N ASP A 170 -12.68 9.41 6.75
CA ASP A 170 -13.21 10.74 7.08
C ASP A 170 -14.38 11.15 6.16
N MET A 171 -14.83 10.27 5.25
CA MET A 171 -15.99 10.51 4.38
C MET A 171 -17.28 10.66 5.19
N PRO A 172 -18.07 11.74 5.01
CA PRO A 172 -19.34 11.92 5.71
C PRO A 172 -20.39 10.84 5.41
N SER A 173 -20.30 10.24 4.22
CA SER A 173 -21.21 9.21 3.70
C SER A 173 -20.94 7.81 4.29
N ARG A 174 -19.83 7.61 5.01
CA ARG A 174 -19.46 6.32 5.59
C ARG A 174 -19.50 6.33 7.11
N GLU A 175 -20.09 5.28 7.68
CA GLU A 175 -20.15 5.08 9.13
C GLU A 175 -18.89 4.41 9.69
N ALA A 176 -18.18 3.64 8.86
CA ALA A 176 -16.97 2.89 9.24
C ALA A 176 -15.79 3.19 8.32
N LYS A 177 -14.59 3.20 8.93
CA LYS A 177 -13.33 3.30 8.19
C LYS A 177 -13.16 2.10 7.27
N PRO A 178 -12.56 2.27 6.09
CA PRO A 178 -12.25 1.14 5.23
C PRO A 178 -11.18 0.26 5.89
N ASP A 179 -11.23 -1.03 5.60
CA ASP A 179 -10.22 -1.94 6.09
C ASP A 179 -8.95 -1.84 5.26
N HIS A 180 -7.81 -1.97 5.96
CA HIS A 180 -6.57 -2.27 5.27
C HIS A 180 -6.64 -3.71 4.75
N ALA A 181 -6.15 -3.97 3.54
CA ALA A 181 -6.18 -5.31 2.94
C ALA A 181 -5.58 -6.40 3.87
N VAL A 182 -4.51 -6.06 4.62
CA VAL A 182 -3.89 -6.96 5.60
C VAL A 182 -4.83 -7.28 6.77
N THR A 183 -5.63 -6.32 7.23
CA THR A 183 -6.65 -6.55 8.26
C THR A 183 -7.72 -7.47 7.71
N ARG A 184 -8.21 -7.21 6.49
CA ARG A 184 -9.25 -8.04 5.87
C ARG A 184 -8.78 -9.49 5.69
N LEU A 185 -7.53 -9.68 5.28
CA LEU A 185 -6.91 -11.00 5.21
C LEU A 185 -6.88 -11.67 6.59
N ALA A 186 -6.47 -10.94 7.64
CA ALA A 186 -6.38 -11.49 8.98
C ALA A 186 -7.75 -11.95 9.53
N GLU A 187 -8.84 -11.29 9.17
CA GLU A 187 -10.21 -11.68 9.53
C GLU A 187 -10.71 -12.96 8.83
N LEU A 188 -10.04 -13.39 7.76
CA LEU A 188 -10.33 -14.65 7.10
C LEU A 188 -9.60 -15.85 7.69
N LEU A 189 -8.45 -15.62 8.36
CA LEU A 189 -7.65 -16.70 8.92
C LEU A 189 -8.40 -17.43 10.03
N ARG A 190 -8.33 -18.77 10.03
CA ARG A 190 -8.96 -19.64 11.03
C ARG A 190 -8.10 -19.89 12.27
#